data_AF-A0A1B7MLN8-F1
#
_entry.id   AF-A0A1B7MLN8-F1
#
_cell.length_a   1.000
_cell.length_b   1.000
_cell.length_c   1.000
_cell.angle_alpha   90.00
_cell.angle_beta   90.00
_cell.angle_gamma   90.00
#
_symmetry.space_group_name_H-M   'P 1'
#
loop_
_entity.id
_entity.type
_entity.pdbx_description
1 polymer ?
#
loop_
_entity_poly.entity_id
_entity_poly.type
_entity_poly.pdbx_seq_one_letter_code
_entity_poly.pdbx_strand_id
1 'polypeptide(L)'
;MIPPQPGFSLTIHPYPKLIPWRSCSGGTIFPYVKASAASQCLPMDPLFDLWHDVTSSISWNVPEDQLFPLVDLWRIALLDPEVSSWCANRIGLNSPLGLLLSKACQWSSKNYLLTLPRMLSNAFWHRALGWKVLLSAQNNLAILLEHTLAHEDHGIRLSASSLAFNTFTRLQELRLENLQKGDEEETDHLEMEISLTVLNAEWEASVLCAIIAAIERESDCDIAHRQVATLGLILRFSPFIDHLLRLLAALHAQSILKNKLREQRGNWKMTVCALLEEVADKLCPPSVLI
;
A
#
# COMPACT_ATOMS: atom_id res chain seq x y z
N MET A 1 -9.17 -50.70 21.79
CA MET A 1 -8.49 -49.89 22.81
C MET A 1 -7.33 -49.17 22.14
N ILE A 2 -7.51 -47.88 21.89
CA ILE A 2 -6.54 -46.99 21.23
C ILE A 2 -6.16 -45.96 22.29
N PRO A 3 -4.86 -45.71 22.58
CA PRO A 3 -4.46 -44.77 23.61
C PRO A 3 -4.64 -43.31 23.13
N PRO A 4 -4.93 -42.36 24.05
CA PRO A 4 -5.10 -40.95 23.71
C PRO A 4 -3.75 -40.25 23.50
N GLN A 5 -3.70 -39.36 22.51
CA GLN A 5 -2.58 -38.46 22.20
C GLN A 5 -2.51 -37.30 23.22
N PRO A 6 -1.32 -36.85 23.63
CA PRO A 6 -1.16 -35.73 24.55
C PRO A 6 -1.32 -34.38 23.84
N GLY A 7 -2.11 -33.49 24.46
CA GLY A 7 -2.34 -32.12 24.00
C GLY A 7 -1.12 -31.21 24.17
N PHE A 8 -0.81 -30.46 23.12
CA PHE A 8 0.18 -29.38 23.14
C PHE A 8 -0.42 -28.12 23.75
N SER A 9 0.14 -27.67 24.89
CA SER A 9 -0.11 -26.37 25.49
C SER A 9 1.04 -25.44 25.12
N LEU A 10 0.76 -24.38 24.34
CA LEU A 10 1.72 -23.35 23.96
C LEU A 10 1.76 -22.26 25.03
N THR A 11 2.84 -22.26 25.82
CA THR A 11 3.16 -21.20 26.78
C THR A 11 3.85 -20.06 26.05
N ILE A 12 3.26 -18.86 26.07
CA ILE A 12 3.82 -17.64 25.49
C ILE A 12 4.84 -17.05 26.46
N HIS A 13 6.10 -16.93 26.06
CA HIS A 13 7.12 -16.19 26.80
C HIS A 13 7.09 -14.69 26.47
N PRO A 14 7.34 -13.79 27.44
CA PRO A 14 7.28 -12.34 27.25
C PRO A 14 8.54 -11.78 26.57
N TYR A 15 8.35 -10.72 25.77
CA TYR A 15 9.37 -9.96 25.05
C TYR A 15 10.46 -9.34 25.98
N PRO A 16 11.69 -9.10 25.45
CA PRO A 16 12.78 -8.51 26.22
C PRO A 16 12.63 -6.99 26.42
N LYS A 17 13.08 -6.53 27.59
CA LYS A 17 13.07 -5.13 28.05
C LYS A 17 13.97 -4.24 27.17
N LEU A 18 13.41 -3.13 26.68
CA LEU A 18 14.14 -2.07 25.95
C LEU A 18 14.96 -1.17 26.91
N ILE A 19 16.14 -0.76 26.43
CA ILE A 19 17.16 0.06 27.11
C ILE A 19 16.74 1.55 27.14
N PRO A 20 17.03 2.34 28.20
CA PRO A 20 16.60 3.72 28.30
C PRO A 20 17.52 4.68 27.55
N TRP A 21 16.95 5.40 26.57
CA TRP A 21 17.56 6.56 25.91
C TRP A 21 17.36 7.81 26.79
N ARG A 22 18.46 8.42 27.26
CA ARG A 22 18.41 9.72 27.96
C ARG A 22 18.90 10.85 27.06
N SER A 23 18.06 11.89 27.02
CA SER A 23 18.35 13.30 26.75
C SER A 23 18.53 13.76 25.30
N CYS A 24 17.40 14.08 24.65
CA CYS A 24 17.29 15.16 23.67
C CYS A 24 15.93 15.85 23.87
N SER A 25 15.95 17.17 24.05
CA SER A 25 14.81 18.04 24.29
C SER A 25 13.93 18.20 23.05
N GLY A 26 12.73 17.61 23.08
CA GLY A 26 11.67 17.79 22.08
C GLY A 26 10.29 17.73 22.75
N GLY A 27 9.70 18.89 23.02
CA GLY A 27 8.57 19.06 23.95
C GLY A 27 7.21 18.47 23.56
N THR A 28 7.05 17.90 22.37
CA THR A 28 5.71 17.48 21.87
C THR A 28 5.62 16.04 21.42
N ILE A 29 6.73 15.38 21.06
CA ILE A 29 6.73 13.95 20.67
C ILE A 29 6.88 13.05 21.90
N PHE A 30 7.62 13.48 22.92
CA PHE A 30 7.84 12.73 24.16
C PHE A 30 6.59 12.54 25.03
N PRO A 31 5.63 13.49 25.14
CA PRO A 31 4.40 13.28 25.88
C PRO A 31 3.59 12.10 25.36
N TYR A 32 3.51 11.88 24.04
CA TYR A 32 2.76 10.76 23.45
C TYR A 32 3.35 9.39 23.86
N VAL A 33 4.67 9.21 23.69
CA VAL A 33 5.37 7.96 24.06
C VAL A 33 5.35 7.73 25.57
N LYS A 34 5.29 8.80 26.37
CA LYS A 34 5.25 8.73 27.84
C LYS A 34 3.82 8.58 28.38
N ALA A 35 2.82 9.09 27.66
CA ALA A 35 1.40 9.00 28.01
C ALA A 35 0.81 7.64 27.67
N SER A 36 1.23 6.99 26.57
CA SER A 36 0.79 5.62 26.28
C SER A 36 1.25 4.60 27.35
N ALA A 37 2.31 4.93 28.10
CA ALA A 37 2.83 4.14 29.20
C ALA A 37 2.23 4.47 30.58
N ALA A 38 1.43 5.54 30.71
CA ALA A 38 0.83 5.98 31.96
C ALA A 38 -0.70 6.01 31.82
N SER A 39 -1.41 5.20 32.60
CA SER A 39 -2.88 5.04 32.60
C SER A 39 -3.68 6.29 33.03
N GLN A 40 -3.42 7.45 32.44
CA GLN A 40 -4.26 8.65 32.55
C GLN A 40 -4.63 9.10 31.14
N CYS A 41 -5.85 8.72 30.73
CA CYS A 41 -6.48 9.10 29.47
C CYS A 41 -6.69 10.61 29.38
N LEU A 42 -5.69 11.33 28.86
CA LEU A 42 -5.98 12.61 28.22
C LEU A 42 -6.61 12.33 26.85
N PRO A 43 -7.58 13.14 26.38
CA PRO A 43 -8.08 13.02 25.02
C PRO A 43 -6.90 13.21 24.06
N MET A 44 -6.66 12.23 23.20
CA MET A 44 -5.52 12.24 22.27
C MET A 44 -5.78 13.09 21.03
N ASP A 45 -7.05 13.35 20.70
CA ASP A 45 -7.45 14.11 19.51
C ASP A 45 -6.85 15.52 19.44
N PRO A 46 -6.84 16.36 20.50
CA PRO A 46 -6.21 17.68 20.45
C PRO A 46 -4.70 17.62 20.19
N LEU A 47 -4.03 16.54 20.62
CA LEU A 47 -2.61 16.34 20.35
C LEU A 47 -2.38 15.97 18.88
N PHE A 48 -3.24 15.13 18.31
CA PHE A 48 -3.19 14.80 16.89
C PHE A 48 -3.51 15.99 15.99
N ASP A 49 -4.49 16.82 16.39
CA ASP A 49 -4.82 18.07 15.70
C ASP A 49 -3.62 19.02 15.68
N LEU A 50 -2.98 19.25 16.84
CA LEU A 50 -1.77 20.06 16.93
C LEU A 50 -0.64 19.47 16.06
N TRP A 51 -0.47 18.15 16.05
CA TRP A 51 0.56 17.52 15.23
C TRP A 51 0.28 17.69 13.73
N HIS A 52 -0.97 17.62 13.31
CA HIS A 52 -1.35 17.93 11.94
C HIS A 52 -1.12 19.39 11.59
N ASP A 53 -1.43 20.34 12.47
CA ASP A 53 -1.17 21.76 12.24
C ASP A 53 0.33 22.03 12.06
N VAL A 54 1.17 21.38 12.89
CA VAL A 54 2.63 21.41 12.75
C VAL A 54 3.07 20.77 11.43
N THR A 55 2.50 19.63 11.05
CA THR A 55 2.78 18.95 9.78
C THR A 55 2.45 19.85 8.59
N SER A 56 1.28 20.48 8.61
CA SER A 56 0.82 21.45 7.62
C SER A 56 1.79 22.62 7.54
N SER A 57 2.09 23.27 8.66
CA SER A 57 3.03 24.39 8.72
C SER A 57 4.41 24.02 8.15
N ILE A 58 4.99 22.88 8.55
CA ILE A 58 6.29 22.42 8.04
C ILE A 58 6.21 22.16 6.54
N SER A 59 5.17 21.47 6.05
CA SER A 59 5.02 21.11 4.63
C SER A 59 4.92 22.31 3.67
N TRP A 60 4.50 23.47 4.18
CA TRP A 60 4.39 24.71 3.41
C TRP A 60 5.65 25.58 3.47
N ASN A 61 6.43 25.46 4.54
CA ASN A 61 7.58 26.34 4.79
C ASN A 61 8.94 25.67 4.56
N VAL A 62 8.99 24.34 4.52
CA VAL A 62 10.23 23.57 4.34
C VAL A 62 10.33 23.04 2.91
N PRO A 63 11.50 23.18 2.26
CA PRO A 63 11.77 22.57 0.96
C PRO A 63 11.48 21.06 0.93
N GLU A 64 10.96 20.56 -0.20
CA GLU A 64 10.52 19.16 -0.33
C GLU A 64 11.63 18.14 -0.07
N ASP A 65 12.87 18.48 -0.41
CA ASP A 65 14.04 17.64 -0.18
C ASP A 65 14.33 17.40 1.31
N GLN A 66 13.83 18.28 2.17
CA GLN A 66 13.98 18.23 3.62
C GLN A 66 12.73 17.72 4.35
N LEU A 67 11.65 17.38 3.64
CA LEU A 67 10.41 16.88 4.25
C LEU A 67 10.47 15.40 4.67
N PHE A 68 11.50 14.65 4.26
CA PHE A 68 11.59 13.21 4.55
C PHE A 68 11.47 12.86 6.06
N PRO A 69 12.02 13.62 7.03
CA PRO A 69 11.90 13.28 8.44
C PRO A 69 10.46 13.38 8.92
N LEU A 70 9.68 14.34 8.39
CA LEU A 70 8.26 14.48 8.70
C LEU A 70 7.48 13.25 8.22
N VAL A 71 7.77 12.76 7.02
CA VAL A 71 7.20 11.52 6.48
C VAL A 71 7.59 10.31 7.33
N ASP A 72 8.83 10.22 7.79
CA ASP A 72 9.30 9.10 8.62
C ASP A 72 8.63 9.06 10.00
N LEU A 73 8.36 10.23 10.59
CA LEU A 73 7.58 10.32 11.84
C LEU A 73 6.16 9.78 11.65
N TRP A 74 5.48 10.20 10.57
CA TRP A 74 4.15 9.68 10.24
C TRP A 74 4.20 8.19 9.90
N ARG A 75 5.22 7.70 9.20
CA ARG A 75 5.40 6.26 8.91
C ARG A 75 5.35 5.44 10.19
N ILE A 76 6.04 5.87 11.23
CA ILE A 76 6.10 5.15 12.51
C ILE A 76 4.76 5.27 13.24
N ALA A 77 4.21 6.48 13.33
CA ALA A 77 2.98 6.69 14.09
C ALA A 77 1.74 6.02 13.48
N LEU A 78 1.69 5.82 12.16
CA LEU A 78 0.60 5.06 11.53
C LEU A 78 0.56 3.58 11.93
N LEU A 79 1.60 3.06 12.59
CA LEU A 79 1.55 1.74 13.21
C LEU A 79 0.70 1.72 14.50
N ASP A 80 0.43 2.89 15.07
CA ASP A 80 -0.47 3.03 16.21
C ASP A 80 -1.94 3.07 15.73
N PRO A 81 -2.82 2.20 16.25
CA PRO A 81 -4.22 2.15 15.85
C PRO A 81 -5.00 3.45 16.12
N GLU A 82 -4.69 4.19 17.18
CA GLU A 82 -5.39 5.44 17.51
C GLU A 82 -5.05 6.53 16.50
N VAL A 83 -3.76 6.65 16.14
CA VAL A 83 -3.30 7.59 15.11
C VAL A 83 -3.93 7.27 13.75
N SER A 84 -3.98 5.98 13.40
CA SER A 84 -4.59 5.53 12.15
C SER A 84 -6.11 5.75 12.12
N SER A 85 -6.79 5.54 13.24
CA SER A 85 -8.22 5.83 13.41
C SER A 85 -8.51 7.32 13.27
N TRP A 86 -7.72 8.16 13.95
CA TRP A 86 -7.82 9.61 13.83
C TRP A 86 -7.57 10.09 12.38
N CYS A 87 -6.56 9.53 11.70
CA CYS A 87 -6.28 9.85 10.30
C CYS A 87 -7.45 9.44 9.38
N ALA A 88 -8.15 8.34 9.66
CA ALA A 88 -9.26 7.86 8.83
C ALA A 88 -10.49 8.79 8.86
N ASN A 89 -10.61 9.65 9.88
CA ASN A 89 -11.67 10.64 9.96
C ASN A 89 -11.40 11.90 9.13
N ARG A 90 -10.25 11.97 8.44
CA ARG A 90 -9.83 13.12 7.63
C ARG A 90 -9.59 12.69 6.19
N ILE A 91 -9.89 13.59 5.24
CA ILE A 91 -9.79 13.34 3.80
C ILE A 91 -9.02 14.45 3.09
N GLY A 92 -8.39 14.10 1.96
CA GLY A 92 -7.68 15.06 1.11
C GLY A 92 -6.56 15.80 1.85
N LEU A 93 -6.40 17.10 1.57
CA LEU A 93 -5.35 17.94 2.17
C LEU A 93 -5.52 18.18 3.68
N ASN A 94 -6.72 17.92 4.23
CA ASN A 94 -6.97 17.98 5.67
C ASN A 94 -6.47 16.72 6.40
N SER A 95 -5.98 15.73 5.67
CA SER A 95 -5.28 14.56 6.22
C SER A 95 -3.77 14.72 6.04
N PRO A 96 -2.95 14.30 7.01
CA PRO A 96 -1.49 14.32 6.85
C PRO A 96 -1.02 13.49 5.65
N LEU A 97 -1.71 12.38 5.35
CA LEU A 97 -1.39 11.52 4.21
C LEU A 97 -1.66 12.23 2.88
N GLY A 98 -2.84 12.82 2.70
CA GLY A 98 -3.19 13.51 1.47
C GLY A 98 -2.33 14.76 1.24
N LEU A 99 -2.01 15.50 2.30
CA LEU A 99 -1.05 16.61 2.26
C LEU A 99 0.34 16.14 1.78
N LEU A 100 0.93 15.15 2.45
CA LEU A 100 2.28 14.66 2.11
C LEU A 100 2.32 13.96 0.74
N LEU A 101 1.27 13.24 0.36
CA LEU A 101 1.17 12.61 -0.95
C LEU A 101 1.07 13.64 -2.08
N SER A 102 0.39 14.76 -1.86
CA SER A 102 0.29 15.83 -2.87
C SER A 102 1.65 16.43 -3.26
N LYS A 103 2.63 16.40 -2.34
CA LYS A 103 4.00 16.87 -2.58
C LYS A 103 4.84 15.90 -3.41
N ALA A 104 4.62 14.58 -3.28
CA ALA A 104 5.40 13.60 -4.04
C ALA A 104 5.22 13.69 -5.57
N CYS A 105 4.12 14.28 -6.02
CA CYS A 105 3.83 14.42 -7.45
C CYS A 105 4.70 15.50 -8.13
N GLN A 106 5.58 16.19 -7.40
CA GLN A 106 6.40 17.33 -7.89
C GLN A 106 7.91 17.03 -7.99
N TRP A 107 8.32 15.75 -8.12
CA TRP A 107 9.73 15.31 -8.19
C TRP A 107 10.53 15.53 -6.90
N SER A 108 10.10 14.85 -5.84
CA SER A 108 10.73 14.93 -4.51
C SER A 108 12.08 14.20 -4.40
N SER A 109 12.83 14.47 -3.33
CA SER A 109 14.13 13.82 -3.10
C SER A 109 14.02 12.30 -2.95
N LYS A 110 15.13 11.59 -3.23
CA LYS A 110 15.23 10.13 -3.06
C LYS A 110 14.74 9.66 -1.68
N ASN A 111 15.13 10.35 -0.61
CA ASN A 111 14.73 9.97 0.75
C ASN A 111 13.22 10.13 0.96
N TYR A 112 12.61 11.15 0.36
CA TYR A 112 11.17 11.36 0.38
C TYR A 112 10.44 10.23 -0.37
N LEU A 113 10.86 9.96 -1.62
CA LEU A 113 10.28 8.92 -2.47
C LEU A 113 10.50 7.50 -1.93
N LEU A 114 11.51 7.28 -1.10
CA LEU A 114 11.71 6.01 -0.40
C LEU A 114 10.79 5.85 0.82
N THR A 115 10.59 6.95 1.56
CA THR A 115 9.90 6.93 2.85
C THR A 115 8.39 7.01 2.69
N LEU A 116 7.91 7.78 1.70
CA LEU A 116 6.49 7.95 1.46
C LEU A 116 5.77 6.64 1.09
N PRO A 117 6.27 5.79 0.17
CA PRO A 117 5.62 4.52 -0.10
C PRO A 117 5.61 3.58 1.11
N ARG A 118 6.64 3.64 1.97
CA ARG A 118 6.67 2.89 3.24
C ARG A 118 5.63 3.41 4.23
N MET A 119 5.47 4.72 4.35
CA MET A 119 4.41 5.36 5.16
C MET A 119 3.03 4.92 4.68
N LEU A 120 2.77 5.00 3.38
CA LEU A 120 1.49 4.59 2.81
C LEU A 120 1.26 3.08 2.95
N SER A 121 2.31 2.26 2.81
CA SER A 121 2.22 0.82 3.07
C SER A 121 1.76 0.51 4.49
N ASN A 122 2.23 1.29 5.48
CA ASN A 122 1.76 1.19 6.87
C ASN A 122 0.32 1.68 7.02
N ALA A 123 -0.10 2.72 6.28
CA ALA A 123 -1.50 3.18 6.30
C ALA A 123 -2.49 2.08 5.87
N PHE A 124 -2.11 1.26 4.89
CA PHE A 124 -2.92 0.14 4.40
C PHE A 124 -3.05 -1.02 5.41
N TRP A 125 -2.28 -1.03 6.50
CA TRP A 125 -2.48 -1.96 7.61
C TRP A 125 -3.83 -1.72 8.31
N HIS A 126 -4.20 -0.46 8.51
CA HIS A 126 -5.46 -0.09 9.14
C HIS A 126 -6.60 -0.01 8.13
N ARG A 127 -7.63 -0.84 8.30
CA ARG A 127 -8.71 -1.01 7.31
C ARG A 127 -9.40 0.30 6.95
N ALA A 128 -9.89 1.06 7.93
CA ALA A 128 -10.60 2.31 7.66
C ALA A 128 -9.72 3.37 6.99
N LEU A 129 -8.44 3.43 7.36
CA LEU A 129 -7.51 4.39 6.76
C LEU A 129 -7.15 4.01 5.32
N GLY A 130 -6.87 2.74 5.07
CA GLY A 130 -6.63 2.22 3.72
C GLY A 130 -7.78 2.55 2.77
N TRP A 131 -9.03 2.43 3.23
CA TRP A 131 -10.20 2.84 2.45
C TRP A 131 -10.21 4.32 2.12
N LYS A 132 -9.96 5.16 3.11
CA LYS A 132 -9.98 6.61 2.92
C LYS A 132 -8.87 7.06 1.98
N VAL A 133 -7.69 6.42 2.03
CA VAL A 133 -6.60 6.67 1.08
C VAL A 133 -7.02 6.30 -0.35
N LEU A 134 -7.60 5.11 -0.56
CA LEU A 134 -8.08 4.70 -1.88
C LEU A 134 -9.10 5.69 -2.45
N LEU A 135 -10.11 6.05 -1.67
CA LEU A 135 -11.22 6.90 -2.15
C LEU A 135 -10.81 8.36 -2.37
N SER A 136 -9.90 8.90 -1.54
CA SER A 136 -9.58 10.34 -1.58
C SER A 136 -8.30 10.68 -2.35
N ALA A 137 -7.46 9.69 -2.64
CA ALA A 137 -6.12 9.95 -3.18
C ALA A 137 -5.71 9.01 -4.34
N GLN A 138 -6.65 8.31 -4.98
CA GLN A 138 -6.37 7.37 -6.07
C GLN A 138 -5.45 7.92 -7.16
N ASN A 139 -5.71 9.14 -7.64
CA ASN A 139 -4.95 9.74 -8.74
C ASN A 139 -3.50 10.02 -8.33
N ASN A 140 -3.31 10.63 -7.16
CA ASN A 140 -1.96 10.89 -6.66
C ASN A 140 -1.22 9.59 -6.32
N LEU A 141 -1.95 8.56 -5.87
CA LEU A 141 -1.39 7.24 -5.62
C LEU A 141 -0.93 6.57 -6.93
N ALA A 142 -1.71 6.67 -8.01
CA ALA A 142 -1.32 6.16 -9.32
C ALA A 142 -0.08 6.89 -9.85
N ILE A 143 -0.06 8.23 -9.82
CA ILE A 143 1.12 9.03 -10.23
C ILE A 143 2.35 8.63 -9.42
N LEU A 144 2.21 8.49 -8.09
CA LEU A 144 3.29 8.04 -7.23
C LEU A 144 3.79 6.65 -7.63
N LEU A 145 2.89 5.69 -7.85
CA LEU A 145 3.24 4.32 -8.22
C LEU A 145 3.91 4.26 -9.60
N GLU A 146 3.38 4.95 -10.61
CA GLU A 146 3.98 5.07 -11.93
C GLU A 146 5.43 5.57 -11.85
N HIS A 147 5.64 6.63 -11.08
CA HIS A 147 6.96 7.23 -10.94
C HIS A 147 7.93 6.32 -10.16
N THR A 148 7.48 5.75 -9.03
CA THR A 148 8.35 5.01 -8.11
C THR A 148 8.61 3.57 -8.53
N LEU A 149 7.68 2.92 -9.25
CA LEU A 149 7.90 1.60 -9.84
C LEU A 149 8.93 1.64 -10.97
N ALA A 150 8.97 2.74 -11.73
CA ALA A 150 9.92 2.94 -12.82
C ALA A 150 11.28 3.50 -12.38
N HIS A 151 11.48 3.75 -11.08
CA HIS A 151 12.65 4.45 -10.56
C HIS A 151 13.93 3.58 -10.64
N GLU A 152 15.09 4.22 -10.85
CA GLU A 152 16.39 3.52 -11.00
C GLU A 152 16.88 2.88 -9.69
N ASP A 153 16.60 3.53 -8.56
CA ASP A 153 16.95 3.05 -7.23
C ASP A 153 16.13 1.80 -6.80
N HIS A 154 16.85 0.74 -6.43
CA HIS A 154 16.27 -0.52 -5.93
C HIS A 154 15.36 -0.33 -4.71
N GLY A 155 15.78 0.49 -3.74
CA GLY A 155 15.02 0.70 -2.51
C GLY A 155 13.67 1.35 -2.77
N ILE A 156 13.63 2.32 -3.69
CA ILE A 156 12.40 2.97 -4.12
C ILE A 156 11.47 1.97 -4.81
N ARG A 157 11.95 1.20 -5.79
CA ARG A 157 11.11 0.18 -6.47
C ARG A 157 10.58 -0.89 -5.53
N LEU A 158 11.39 -1.33 -4.57
CA LEU A 158 10.98 -2.29 -3.54
C LEU A 158 9.84 -1.72 -2.67
N SER A 159 9.98 -0.46 -2.24
CA SER A 159 8.94 0.21 -1.46
C SER A 159 7.66 0.45 -2.26
N ALA A 160 7.79 0.83 -3.54
CA ALA A 160 6.67 1.04 -4.46
C ALA A 160 5.90 -0.26 -4.74
N SER A 161 6.62 -1.36 -4.97
CA SER A 161 6.01 -2.67 -5.20
C SER A 161 5.30 -3.19 -3.96
N SER A 162 5.82 -2.88 -2.76
CA SER A 162 5.15 -3.20 -1.49
C SER A 162 3.88 -2.37 -1.30
N LEU A 163 3.93 -1.07 -1.62
CA LEU A 163 2.75 -0.20 -1.61
C LEU A 163 1.68 -0.72 -2.57
N ALA A 164 2.05 -0.98 -3.83
CA ALA A 164 1.13 -1.48 -4.84
C ALA A 164 0.47 -2.80 -4.41
N PHE A 165 1.25 -3.74 -3.87
CA PHE A 165 0.72 -4.99 -3.33
C PHE A 165 -0.28 -4.74 -2.19
N ASN A 166 0.05 -3.88 -1.22
CA ASN A 166 -0.85 -3.59 -0.10
C ASN A 166 -2.13 -2.87 -0.57
N THR A 167 -2.02 -1.94 -1.51
CA THR A 167 -3.15 -1.23 -2.12
C THR A 167 -4.12 -2.19 -2.76
N PHE A 168 -3.64 -3.08 -3.63
CA PHE A 168 -4.51 -4.02 -4.35
C PHE A 168 -4.95 -5.21 -3.48
N THR A 169 -4.19 -5.57 -2.45
CA THR A 169 -4.67 -6.53 -1.44
C THR A 169 -5.87 -5.94 -0.70
N ARG A 170 -5.78 -4.67 -0.27
CA ARG A 170 -6.92 -3.99 0.36
C ARG A 170 -8.11 -3.93 -0.60
N LEU A 171 -7.91 -3.49 -1.84
CA LEU A 171 -8.99 -3.45 -2.83
C LEU A 171 -9.65 -4.82 -3.04
N GLN A 172 -8.85 -5.89 -3.04
CA GLN A 172 -9.35 -7.26 -3.18
C GLN A 172 -10.25 -7.69 -2.03
N GLU A 173 -9.92 -7.28 -0.80
CA GLU A 173 -10.78 -7.51 0.37
C GLU A 173 -12.15 -6.83 0.18
N LEU A 174 -12.22 -5.61 -0.38
CA LEU A 174 -13.51 -4.96 -0.71
C LEU A 174 -14.33 -5.85 -1.63
N ARG A 175 -13.69 -6.28 -2.72
CA ARG A 175 -14.35 -7.02 -3.79
C ARG A 175 -14.92 -8.33 -3.24
N LEU A 176 -14.17 -9.00 -2.37
CA LEU A 176 -14.60 -10.23 -1.71
C LEU A 176 -15.75 -10.00 -0.72
N GLU A 177 -15.67 -8.95 0.09
CA GLU A 177 -16.75 -8.60 1.03
C GLU A 177 -18.04 -8.26 0.28
N ASN A 178 -17.95 -7.54 -0.83
CA ASN A 178 -19.09 -7.21 -1.68
C ASN A 178 -19.71 -8.45 -2.33
N LEU A 179 -18.90 -9.44 -2.72
CA LEU A 179 -19.40 -10.71 -3.24
C LEU A 179 -20.10 -11.55 -2.16
N GLN A 180 -19.69 -11.44 -0.89
CA GLN A 180 -20.30 -12.16 0.22
C GLN A 180 -21.61 -11.54 0.70
N LYS A 181 -21.76 -10.21 0.61
CA LYS A 181 -22.98 -9.47 0.99
C LYS A 181 -24.14 -9.63 -0.01
N GLY A 182 -23.96 -10.41 -1.08
CA GLY A 182 -24.82 -10.45 -2.27
C GLY A 182 -26.28 -10.89 -2.13
N ASP A 183 -26.84 -11.03 -0.91
CA ASP A 183 -28.26 -11.38 -0.72
C ASP A 183 -28.90 -10.82 0.58
N GLU A 184 -28.17 -10.09 1.43
CA GLU A 184 -28.69 -9.61 2.73
C GLU A 184 -28.53 -8.08 2.88
N GLU A 185 -29.68 -7.39 2.84
CA GLU A 185 -29.96 -6.00 3.26
C GLU A 185 -29.60 -4.82 2.31
N GLU A 186 -30.66 -4.21 1.77
CA GLU A 186 -30.75 -3.03 0.89
C GLU A 186 -30.16 -1.71 1.45
N THR A 187 -29.70 -1.67 2.71
CA THR A 187 -29.43 -0.40 3.41
C THR A 187 -27.96 0.03 3.41
N ASP A 188 -27.02 -0.90 3.18
CA ASP A 188 -25.56 -0.65 3.09
C ASP A 188 -25.07 -0.39 1.64
N HIS A 189 -25.96 -0.50 0.65
CA HIS A 189 -25.60 -0.43 -0.77
C HIS A 189 -25.08 0.93 -1.22
N LEU A 190 -25.46 2.03 -0.55
CA LEU A 190 -25.14 3.39 -1.01
C LEU A 190 -23.65 3.75 -0.81
N GLU A 191 -23.05 3.44 0.35
CA GLU A 191 -21.60 3.67 0.56
C GLU A 191 -20.74 2.73 -0.31
N MET A 192 -21.27 1.54 -0.61
CA MET A 192 -20.64 0.49 -1.41
C MET A 192 -20.65 0.81 -2.91
N GLU A 193 -21.77 1.30 -3.45
CA GLU A 193 -21.92 1.76 -4.83
C GLU A 193 -21.14 3.06 -5.09
N ILE A 194 -21.11 3.97 -4.12
CA ILE A 194 -20.25 5.17 -4.17
C ILE A 194 -18.77 4.78 -4.21
N SER A 195 -18.35 3.75 -3.48
CA SER A 195 -16.94 3.32 -3.46
C SER A 195 -16.47 2.71 -4.79
N LEU A 196 -17.34 2.00 -5.51
CA LEU A 196 -17.03 1.40 -6.81
C LEU A 196 -17.17 2.38 -7.99
N THR A 197 -18.00 3.41 -7.86
CA THR A 197 -18.10 4.49 -8.87
C THR A 197 -16.92 5.46 -8.79
N VAL A 198 -16.34 5.66 -7.60
CA VAL A 198 -15.13 6.48 -7.40
C VAL A 198 -13.88 5.77 -7.92
N LEU A 199 -13.74 4.46 -7.67
CA LEU A 199 -12.65 3.64 -8.21
C LEU A 199 -12.95 3.32 -9.68
N ASN A 200 -12.39 4.11 -10.60
CA ASN A 200 -12.68 3.98 -12.02
C ASN A 200 -11.67 3.07 -12.76
N ALA A 201 -12.07 2.62 -13.95
CA ALA A 201 -11.26 1.76 -14.81
C ALA A 201 -9.93 2.42 -15.22
N GLU A 202 -9.89 3.74 -15.35
CA GLU A 202 -8.71 4.49 -15.80
C GLU A 202 -7.59 4.43 -14.76
N TRP A 203 -7.91 4.54 -13.48
CA TRP A 203 -6.96 4.41 -12.39
C TRP A 203 -6.33 3.01 -12.37
N GLU A 204 -7.15 1.94 -12.38
CA GLU A 204 -6.66 0.56 -12.41
C GLU A 204 -5.81 0.29 -13.65
N ALA A 205 -6.23 0.80 -14.81
CA ALA A 205 -5.50 0.70 -16.07
C ALA A 205 -4.12 1.36 -16.00
N SER A 206 -4.03 2.58 -15.44
CA SER A 206 -2.75 3.30 -15.35
C SER A 206 -1.75 2.56 -14.45
N VAL A 207 -2.21 2.07 -13.29
CA VAL A 207 -1.34 1.28 -12.39
C VAL A 207 -0.99 -0.08 -12.99
N LEU A 208 -1.90 -0.73 -13.72
CA LEU A 208 -1.63 -1.96 -14.45
C LEU A 208 -0.52 -1.76 -15.50
N CYS A 209 -0.58 -0.68 -16.29
CA CYS A 209 0.47 -0.31 -17.24
C CYS A 209 1.82 -0.15 -16.54
N ALA A 210 1.85 0.59 -15.41
CA ALA A 210 3.06 0.80 -14.62
C ALA A 210 3.67 -0.51 -14.12
N ILE A 211 2.83 -1.43 -13.61
CA ILE A 211 3.25 -2.73 -13.09
C ILE A 211 3.85 -3.60 -14.21
N ILE A 212 3.22 -3.68 -15.39
CA ILE A 212 3.75 -4.47 -16.51
C ILE A 212 5.11 -3.93 -16.94
N ALA A 213 5.21 -2.62 -17.11
CA ALA A 213 6.46 -1.97 -17.50
C ALA A 213 7.55 -2.13 -16.42
N ALA A 214 7.18 -2.22 -15.14
CA ALA A 214 8.10 -2.51 -14.04
C ALA A 214 8.57 -3.97 -14.06
N ILE A 215 7.67 -4.94 -14.26
CA ILE A 215 8.01 -6.37 -14.35
C ILE A 215 9.00 -6.63 -15.48
N GLU A 216 8.78 -6.01 -16.65
CA GLU A 216 9.68 -6.14 -17.79
C GLU A 216 11.12 -5.79 -17.44
N ARG A 217 11.32 -4.75 -16.63
CA ARG A 217 12.64 -4.22 -16.26
C ARG A 217 13.23 -4.85 -14.99
N GLU A 218 12.42 -5.51 -14.17
CA GLU A 218 12.88 -5.93 -12.84
C GLU A 218 13.86 -7.10 -12.88
N SER A 219 14.90 -7.04 -12.06
CA SER A 219 15.89 -8.12 -11.91
C SER A 219 15.80 -8.78 -10.54
N ASP A 220 15.32 -8.05 -9.53
CA ASP A 220 15.18 -8.53 -8.16
C ASP A 220 13.97 -9.47 -8.02
N CYS A 221 14.23 -10.67 -7.48
CA CYS A 221 13.23 -11.71 -7.32
C CYS A 221 12.08 -11.31 -6.38
N ASP A 222 12.38 -10.59 -5.28
CA ASP A 222 11.38 -10.25 -4.27
C ASP A 222 10.56 -9.03 -4.70
N ILE A 223 11.13 -8.12 -5.50
CA ILE A 223 10.38 -7.03 -6.15
C ILE A 223 9.44 -7.62 -7.22
N ALA A 224 9.96 -8.47 -8.11
CA ALA A 224 9.17 -9.10 -9.17
C ALA A 224 8.00 -9.92 -8.61
N HIS A 225 8.21 -10.68 -7.53
CA HIS A 225 7.14 -11.43 -6.87
C HIS A 225 5.96 -10.55 -6.46
N ARG A 226 6.25 -9.40 -5.84
CA ARG A 226 5.20 -8.46 -5.41
C ARG A 226 4.48 -7.86 -6.61
N GLN A 227 5.21 -7.45 -7.65
CA GLN A 227 4.61 -6.86 -8.85
C GLN A 227 3.71 -7.85 -9.60
N VAL A 228 4.13 -9.10 -9.75
CA VAL A 228 3.32 -10.14 -10.40
C VAL A 228 2.09 -10.48 -9.55
N ALA A 229 2.23 -10.56 -8.23
CA ALA A 229 1.10 -10.75 -7.33
C ALA A 229 0.11 -9.57 -7.42
N THR A 230 0.62 -8.33 -7.46
CA THR A 230 -0.19 -7.14 -7.69
C THR A 230 -0.94 -7.21 -9.02
N LEU A 231 -0.31 -7.63 -10.11
CA LEU A 231 -0.99 -7.82 -11.40
C LEU A 231 -2.16 -8.81 -11.30
N GLY A 232 -1.96 -9.93 -10.60
CA GLY A 232 -3.03 -10.88 -10.31
C GLY A 232 -4.17 -10.29 -9.48
N LEU A 233 -3.86 -9.48 -8.46
CA LEU A 233 -4.84 -8.81 -7.61
C LEU A 233 -5.62 -7.72 -8.35
N ILE A 234 -4.98 -6.98 -9.25
CA ILE A 234 -5.66 -5.99 -10.11
C ILE A 234 -6.77 -6.69 -10.90
N LEU A 235 -6.45 -7.79 -11.57
CA LEU A 235 -7.36 -8.46 -12.50
C LEU A 235 -8.46 -9.26 -11.80
N ARG A 236 -8.10 -9.97 -10.72
CA ARG A 236 -9.03 -10.89 -10.06
C ARG A 236 -10.20 -10.12 -9.43
N PHE A 237 -11.42 -10.47 -9.81
CA PHE A 237 -12.66 -9.80 -9.36
C PHE A 237 -12.74 -8.30 -9.69
N SER A 238 -11.96 -7.81 -10.67
CA SER A 238 -12.16 -6.43 -11.15
C SER A 238 -13.49 -6.32 -11.88
N PRO A 239 -14.32 -5.31 -11.56
CA PRO A 239 -15.52 -5.00 -12.34
C PRO A 239 -15.16 -4.47 -13.75
N PHE A 240 -13.89 -4.13 -14.00
CA PHE A 240 -13.40 -3.58 -15.26
C PHE A 240 -12.60 -4.60 -16.07
N ILE A 241 -12.72 -5.89 -15.77
CA ILE A 241 -11.88 -6.95 -16.34
C ILE A 241 -11.85 -6.92 -17.88
N ASP A 242 -12.98 -6.69 -18.55
CA ASP A 242 -13.03 -6.64 -20.03
C ASP A 242 -12.24 -5.46 -20.61
N HIS A 243 -12.18 -4.33 -19.91
CA HIS A 243 -11.34 -3.20 -20.29
C HIS A 243 -9.86 -3.51 -20.05
N LEU A 244 -9.53 -4.06 -18.88
CA LEU A 244 -8.16 -4.41 -18.51
C LEU A 244 -7.57 -5.52 -19.41
N LEU A 245 -8.37 -6.53 -19.79
CA LEU A 245 -7.93 -7.58 -20.72
C LEU A 245 -7.62 -7.03 -22.11
N ARG A 246 -8.44 -6.11 -22.63
CA ARG A 246 -8.15 -5.45 -23.92
C ARG A 246 -6.85 -4.65 -23.85
N LEU A 247 -6.61 -3.96 -22.74
CA LEU A 247 -5.36 -3.25 -22.50
C LEU A 247 -4.16 -4.20 -22.42
N LEU A 248 -4.27 -5.30 -21.68
CA LEU A 248 -3.22 -6.33 -21.60
C LEU A 248 -2.87 -6.93 -22.97
N ALA A 249 -3.89 -7.15 -23.82
CA ALA A 249 -3.69 -7.62 -25.20
C ALA A 249 -2.91 -6.59 -26.02
N ALA A 250 -3.29 -5.31 -25.94
CA ALA A 250 -2.63 -4.22 -26.65
C ALA A 250 -1.18 -3.99 -26.17
N LEU A 251 -0.89 -4.24 -24.89
CA LEU A 251 0.45 -4.17 -24.32
C LEU A 251 1.30 -5.43 -24.57
N HIS A 252 0.75 -6.46 -25.22
CA HIS A 252 1.41 -7.76 -25.37
C HIS A 252 1.89 -8.36 -24.04
N ALA A 253 1.13 -8.14 -22.97
CA ALA A 253 1.55 -8.46 -21.60
C ALA A 253 1.95 -9.93 -21.44
N GLN A 254 1.21 -10.86 -22.05
CA GLN A 254 1.57 -12.28 -22.02
C GLN A 254 2.98 -12.55 -22.57
N SER A 255 3.35 -11.90 -23.67
CA SER A 255 4.68 -12.06 -24.29
C SER A 255 5.76 -11.51 -23.36
N ILE A 256 5.54 -10.33 -22.78
CA ILE A 256 6.45 -9.71 -21.81
C ILE A 256 6.70 -10.66 -20.63
N LEU A 257 5.64 -11.18 -20.00
CA LEU A 257 5.77 -12.08 -18.85
C LEU A 257 6.48 -13.39 -19.23
N LYS A 258 6.17 -13.98 -20.40
CA LYS A 258 6.82 -15.22 -20.87
C LYS A 258 8.30 -15.01 -21.21
N ASN A 259 8.65 -13.89 -21.82
CA ASN A 259 10.04 -13.53 -22.07
C ASN A 259 10.79 -13.34 -20.75
N LYS A 260 10.17 -12.64 -19.80
CA LYS A 260 10.75 -12.45 -18.47
C LYS A 260 10.97 -13.76 -17.73
N LEU A 261 10.01 -14.69 -17.82
CA LEU A 261 10.13 -16.03 -17.24
C LEU A 261 11.33 -16.77 -17.83
N ARG A 262 11.56 -16.70 -19.14
CA ARG A 262 12.70 -17.34 -19.81
C ARG A 262 14.03 -16.75 -19.37
N GLU A 263 14.11 -15.42 -19.28
CA GLU A 263 15.30 -14.70 -18.85
C GLU A 263 15.70 -15.03 -17.40
N GLN A 264 14.72 -15.14 -16.51
CA GLN A 264 14.97 -15.23 -15.07
C GLN A 264 14.79 -16.63 -14.46
N ARG A 265 14.47 -17.65 -15.27
CA ARG A 265 14.21 -19.03 -14.81
C ARG A 265 15.34 -19.63 -13.96
N GLY A 266 16.58 -19.21 -14.18
CA GLY A 266 17.75 -19.65 -13.40
C GLY A 266 18.09 -18.79 -12.18
N ASN A 267 17.53 -17.58 -12.09
CA ASN A 267 17.90 -16.58 -11.09
C ASN A 267 16.81 -16.38 -10.02
N TRP A 268 15.55 -16.61 -10.37
CA TRP A 268 14.42 -16.41 -9.48
C TRP A 268 14.00 -17.71 -8.78
N LYS A 269 13.35 -17.55 -7.62
CA LYS A 269 12.77 -18.67 -6.87
C LYS A 269 11.66 -19.31 -7.70
N MET A 270 11.56 -20.64 -7.65
CA MET A 270 10.54 -21.40 -8.38
C MET A 270 9.11 -20.94 -8.10
N THR A 271 8.82 -20.45 -6.88
CA THR A 271 7.50 -19.90 -6.52
C THR A 271 7.15 -18.66 -7.33
N VAL A 272 8.13 -17.80 -7.62
CA VAL A 272 7.94 -16.58 -8.41
C VAL A 272 7.77 -16.93 -9.88
N CYS A 273 8.58 -17.86 -10.40
CA CYS A 273 8.43 -18.36 -11.76
C CYS A 273 7.05 -19.01 -11.97
N ALA A 274 6.58 -19.83 -11.02
CA ALA A 274 5.27 -20.45 -11.11
C ALA A 274 4.13 -19.43 -11.08
N LEU A 275 4.22 -18.40 -10.21
CA LEU A 275 3.24 -17.33 -10.17
C LEU A 275 3.22 -16.53 -11.49
N LEU A 276 4.41 -16.22 -12.03
CA LEU A 276 4.55 -15.50 -13.30
C LEU A 276 3.94 -16.30 -14.46
N GLU A 277 4.21 -17.61 -14.52
CA GLU A 277 3.62 -18.53 -15.49
C GLU A 277 2.09 -18.58 -15.36
N GLU A 278 1.58 -18.72 -14.14
CA GLU A 278 0.15 -18.74 -13.87
C GLU A 278 -0.55 -17.45 -14.32
N VAL A 279 0.00 -16.28 -13.98
CA VAL A 279 -0.56 -14.99 -14.40
C VAL A 279 -0.50 -14.82 -15.93
N ALA A 280 0.62 -15.21 -16.55
CA ALA A 280 0.79 -15.11 -18.00
C ALA A 280 -0.17 -16.01 -18.78
N ASP A 281 -0.40 -17.24 -18.31
CA ASP A 281 -1.22 -18.22 -19.03
C ASP A 281 -2.71 -18.11 -18.71
N LYS A 282 -3.07 -17.76 -17.47
CA LYS A 282 -4.49 -17.75 -17.04
C LYS A 282 -5.13 -16.37 -17.07
N LEU A 283 -4.36 -15.29 -16.89
CA LEU A 283 -4.92 -13.94 -16.70
C LEU A 283 -4.60 -12.99 -17.85
N CYS A 284 -3.58 -13.25 -18.65
CA CYS A 284 -3.24 -12.42 -19.81
C CYS A 284 -3.77 -13.05 -21.11
N PRO A 285 -4.51 -12.30 -21.94
CA PRO A 285 -4.96 -12.80 -23.23
C PRO A 285 -3.76 -13.04 -24.17
N PRO A 286 -3.84 -14.04 -25.06
CA PRO A 286 -2.82 -14.24 -26.07
C PRO A 286 -2.72 -13.02 -26.97
N SER A 287 -1.49 -12.70 -27.41
CA SER A 287 -1.29 -11.66 -28.41
C SER A 287 -2.06 -12.03 -29.68
N VAL A 288 -3.07 -11.24 -30.02
CA VAL A 288 -3.73 -11.36 -31.31
C VAL A 288 -2.74 -10.82 -32.35
N LEU A 289 -2.30 -11.69 -33.26
CA LEU A 289 -1.60 -11.27 -34.48
C LEU A 289 -2.61 -10.42 -35.27
N ILE A 290 -2.49 -9.09 -35.17
CA ILE A 290 -3.16 -8.15 -36.06
C ILE A 290 -2.33 -8.06 -37.35
#